data_AF-A0A938HTX0-F1
#
_entry.id   AF-A0A938HTX0-F1
#
_cell.length_a   1.000
_cell.length_b   1.000
_cell.length_c   1.000
_cell.angle_alpha   90.00
_cell.angle_beta   90.00
_cell.angle_gamma   90.00
#
_symmetry.space_group_name_H-M   'P 1'
#
loop_
_entity.id
_entity.type
_entity.pdbx_description
1 polymer ?
#
loop_
_entity_poly.entity_id
_entity_poly.type
_entity_poly.pdbx_seq_one_letter_code
_entity_poly.pdbx_strand_id
1 'polypeptide(L)'
;MDGRKPVVYCSGALFCPAEVRDMERIARALEEAGFETFLPHRDGLEAFIMKPVNRTLTGLFMLTPAARWVNRAAFALDIYQVVERCGCFVVNMNGRVPDEGAVVETAAALGTGKPVVMYASDPEGWTRDPVLIGASSTFTVVDAVGRIPEAVERAAAGAPGRGAAPPSTDELPPRVKAAVRLGGAVWRSRWLYRFAKPRNELAS
;
A
#
# COMPACT_ATOMS: atom_id res chain seq x y z
N MET A 1 -2.43 -9.08 24.87
CA MET A 1 -2.40 -8.73 23.44
C MET A 1 -2.17 -7.24 23.39
N ASP A 2 -1.07 -6.79 22.78
CA ASP A 2 -0.74 -5.36 22.68
C ASP A 2 -1.88 -4.69 21.89
N GLY A 3 -2.63 -3.78 22.52
CA GLY A 3 -3.87 -3.21 22.00
C GLY A 3 -3.69 -2.27 20.79
N ARG A 4 -2.64 -2.47 20.00
CA ARG A 4 -2.34 -1.69 18.80
C ARG A 4 -3.23 -2.11 17.66
N LYS A 5 -3.83 -1.13 16.99
CA LYS A 5 -4.55 -1.33 15.74
C LYS A 5 -3.59 -1.84 14.65
N PRO A 6 -4.08 -2.68 13.70
CA PRO A 6 -3.26 -3.17 12.60
C PRO A 6 -2.77 -2.03 11.70
N VAL A 7 -1.66 -2.27 10.99
CA VAL A 7 -1.18 -1.36 9.94
C VAL A 7 -2.11 -1.46 8.72
N VAL A 8 -2.50 -0.31 8.18
CA VAL A 8 -3.31 -0.18 6.98
C VAL A 8 -2.44 0.25 5.80
N TYR A 9 -2.40 -0.58 4.76
CA TYR A 9 -1.74 -0.20 3.50
C TYR A 9 -2.70 0.65 2.67
N CYS A 10 -2.26 1.84 2.22
CA CYS A 10 -3.07 2.76 1.43
C CYS A 10 -2.54 2.84 0.00
N SER A 11 -3.30 2.30 -0.95
CA SER A 11 -3.00 2.23 -2.37
C SER A 11 -3.87 3.19 -3.20
N GLY A 12 -3.36 3.70 -4.32
CA GLY A 12 -4.10 4.56 -5.24
C GLY A 12 -3.19 5.30 -6.22
N ALA A 13 -3.80 6.02 -7.16
CA ALA A 13 -3.08 6.82 -8.15
C ALA A 13 -2.21 7.91 -7.50
N LEU A 14 -1.08 8.24 -8.14
CA LEU A 14 -0.08 9.20 -7.65
C LEU A 14 0.50 10.07 -8.78
N PHE A 15 -0.21 10.18 -9.91
CA PHE A 15 0.28 10.85 -11.12
C PHE A 15 0.29 12.38 -10.99
N CYS A 16 -0.58 12.94 -10.16
CA CYS A 16 -0.68 14.37 -9.94
C CYS A 16 -0.75 14.76 -8.45
N PRO A 17 -0.48 16.04 -8.12
CA PRO A 17 -0.53 16.50 -6.74
C PRO A 17 -1.91 16.37 -6.08
N ALA A 18 -3.00 16.35 -6.86
CA ALA A 18 -4.33 16.14 -6.31
C ALA A 18 -4.50 14.71 -5.79
N GLU A 19 -4.08 13.71 -6.56
CA GLU A 19 -4.16 12.31 -6.17
C GLU A 19 -3.26 12.00 -4.96
N VAL A 20 -2.05 12.58 -4.91
CA VAL A 20 -1.18 12.48 -3.72
C VAL A 20 -1.87 13.04 -2.48
N ARG A 21 -2.52 14.22 -2.58
CA ARG A 21 -3.27 14.80 -1.47
C ARG A 21 -4.46 13.95 -1.05
N ASP A 22 -5.14 13.30 -1.98
CA ASP A 22 -6.25 12.41 -1.65
C ASP A 22 -5.78 11.17 -0.89
N MET A 23 -4.63 10.60 -1.27
CA MET A 23 -3.99 9.54 -0.50
C MET A 23 -3.57 10.00 0.91
N GLU A 24 -3.02 11.21 1.05
CA GLU A 24 -2.71 11.78 2.36
C GLU A 24 -3.96 12.02 3.22
N ARG A 25 -5.09 12.40 2.62
CA ARG A 25 -6.37 12.57 3.34
C ARG A 25 -6.90 11.25 3.88
N ILE A 26 -6.82 10.18 3.09
CA ILE A 26 -7.20 8.83 3.51
C ILE A 26 -6.32 8.40 4.70
N ALA A 27 -5.00 8.59 4.57
CA ALA A 27 -4.06 8.25 5.63
C ALA A 27 -4.35 9.01 6.93
N ARG A 28 -4.58 10.33 6.84
CA ARG A 28 -4.91 11.16 8.00
C ARG A 28 -6.18 10.69 8.69
N ALA A 29 -7.24 10.39 7.94
CA ALA A 29 -8.49 9.90 8.52
C ALA A 29 -8.30 8.58 9.30
N LEU A 30 -7.44 7.68 8.80
CA LEU A 30 -7.08 6.44 9.47
C LEU A 30 -6.19 6.69 10.71
N GLU A 31 -5.18 7.55 10.59
CA GLU A 31 -4.27 7.91 11.68
C GLU A 31 -4.99 8.61 12.83
N GLU A 32 -5.92 9.52 12.53
CA GLU A 32 -6.79 10.19 13.51
C GLU A 32 -7.71 9.18 14.23
N ALA A 33 -8.10 8.09 13.56
CA ALA A 33 -8.81 6.97 14.16
C ALA A 33 -7.87 5.99 14.90
N GLY A 34 -6.57 6.26 14.98
CA GLY A 34 -5.58 5.48 15.74
C GLY A 34 -4.96 4.29 15.00
N PHE A 35 -5.12 4.20 13.67
CA PHE A 35 -4.42 3.21 12.85
C PHE A 35 -3.01 3.68 12.48
N GLU A 36 -2.08 2.75 12.34
CA GLU A 36 -0.82 3.01 11.61
C GLU A 36 -1.07 2.87 10.10
N THR A 37 -0.49 3.74 9.28
CA THR A 37 -0.66 3.67 7.82
C THR A 37 0.68 3.49 7.09
N PHE A 38 0.63 2.84 5.93
CA PHE A 38 1.75 2.78 4.99
C PHE A 38 1.31 3.32 3.63
N LEU A 39 2.05 4.32 3.12
CA LEU A 39 1.79 4.96 1.83
C LEU A 39 3.03 4.79 0.94
N PRO A 40 2.95 4.19 -0.26
CA PRO A 40 4.13 3.91 -1.09
C PRO A 40 5.01 5.14 -1.40
N HIS A 41 4.39 6.28 -1.75
CA HIS A 41 5.13 7.52 -2.04
C HIS A 41 5.71 8.22 -0.79
N ARG A 42 5.25 7.88 0.41
CA ARG A 42 5.68 8.49 1.68
C ARG A 42 6.71 7.60 2.40
N ASP A 43 6.40 6.31 2.45
CA ASP A 43 7.02 5.29 3.28
C ASP A 43 7.70 4.17 2.46
N GLY A 44 7.52 4.16 1.14
CA GLY A 44 8.14 3.21 0.23
C GLY A 44 9.55 3.62 -0.20
N LEU A 45 10.19 2.76 -0.99
CA LEU A 45 11.61 2.86 -1.32
C LEU A 45 11.95 4.13 -2.11
N GLU A 46 11.08 4.52 -3.04
CA GLU A 46 11.30 5.70 -3.90
C GLU A 46 11.41 6.98 -3.07
N ALA A 47 10.60 7.13 -2.03
CA ALA A 47 10.69 8.26 -1.11
C ALA A 47 12.06 8.39 -0.43
N PHE A 48 12.71 7.26 -0.13
CA PHE A 48 14.05 7.26 0.48
C PHE A 48 15.16 7.59 -0.52
N ILE A 49 15.04 7.09 -1.75
CA ILE A 49 16.08 7.25 -2.78
C ILE A 49 15.96 8.61 -3.47
N MET A 50 14.75 9.12 -3.66
CA MET A 50 14.49 10.38 -4.40
C MET A 50 14.65 11.63 -3.53
N LYS A 51 14.40 11.58 -2.22
CA LYS A 51 14.59 12.73 -1.30
C LYS A 51 16.00 13.37 -1.37
N PRO A 52 17.10 12.61 -1.53
CA PRO A 52 18.43 13.19 -1.70
C PRO A 52 18.80 13.59 -3.15
N VAL A 53 17.97 13.32 -4.17
CA VAL A 53 18.31 13.54 -5.59
C VAL A 53 17.54 14.75 -6.15
N ASN A 54 18.26 15.74 -6.69
CA ASN A 54 17.63 16.91 -7.33
C ASN A 54 16.82 16.51 -8.59
N ARG A 55 15.74 17.24 -8.92
CA ARG A 55 14.81 16.93 -10.03
C ARG A 55 15.49 16.67 -11.38
N THR A 56 16.57 17.38 -11.68
CA THR A 56 17.33 17.21 -12.94
C THR A 56 18.08 15.87 -13.00
N LEU A 57 18.60 15.40 -11.87
CA LEU A 57 19.29 14.11 -11.78
C LEU A 57 18.31 12.93 -11.77
N THR A 58 17.09 13.12 -11.28
CA THR A 58 16.02 12.11 -11.32
C THR A 58 15.73 11.64 -12.75
N GLY A 59 15.60 12.58 -13.70
CA GLY A 59 15.32 12.23 -15.10
C GLY A 59 16.45 11.42 -15.74
N LEU A 60 17.70 11.74 -15.43
CA LEU A 60 18.87 11.00 -15.95
C LEU A 60 19.02 9.63 -15.26
N PHE A 61 18.75 9.57 -13.96
CA PHE A 61 18.76 8.33 -13.18
C PHE A 61 17.75 7.31 -13.71
N MET A 62 16.54 7.77 -14.08
CA MET A 62 15.47 6.93 -14.64
C MET A 62 15.90 6.15 -15.90
N LEU A 63 16.90 6.63 -16.65
CA LEU A 63 17.42 5.97 -17.85
C LEU A 63 18.47 4.88 -17.55
N THR A 64 18.90 4.75 -16.29
CA THR A 64 19.98 3.83 -15.91
C THR A 64 19.46 2.43 -15.55
N PRO A 65 20.29 1.38 -15.68
CA PRO A 65 19.98 0.07 -15.12
C PRO A 65 19.67 0.08 -13.61
N ALA A 66 20.22 1.07 -12.88
CA ALA A 66 19.95 1.25 -11.47
C ALA A 66 18.49 1.64 -11.19
N ALA A 67 17.86 2.46 -12.04
CA ALA A 67 16.44 2.78 -11.91
C ALA A 67 15.55 1.55 -12.06
N ARG A 68 15.87 0.65 -13.00
CA ARG A 68 15.14 -0.63 -13.14
C ARG A 68 15.24 -1.48 -11.87
N TRP A 69 16.42 -1.50 -11.24
CA TRP A 69 16.60 -2.20 -9.97
C TRP A 69 15.79 -1.54 -8.85
N VAL A 70 15.79 -0.21 -8.75
CA VAL A 70 15.00 0.54 -7.78
C VAL A 70 13.51 0.28 -7.95
N ASN A 71 12.98 0.37 -9.17
CA ASN A 71 11.56 0.10 -9.43
C ASN A 71 11.18 -1.34 -9.05
N ARG A 72 12.05 -2.31 -9.36
CA ARG A 72 11.85 -3.70 -8.96
C ARG A 72 11.87 -3.87 -7.43
N ALA A 73 12.76 -3.17 -6.75
CA ALA A 73 12.88 -3.22 -5.29
C ALA A 73 11.72 -2.50 -4.59
N ALA A 74 11.22 -1.39 -5.16
CA ALA A 74 10.03 -0.68 -4.70
C ALA A 74 8.80 -1.58 -4.83
N PHE A 75 8.55 -2.11 -6.02
CA PHE A 75 7.48 -3.08 -6.24
C PHE A 75 7.55 -4.28 -5.29
N ALA A 76 8.74 -4.86 -5.10
CA ALA A 76 8.91 -5.99 -4.19
C ALA A 76 8.62 -5.60 -2.73
N LEU A 77 9.03 -4.39 -2.32
CA LEU A 77 8.72 -3.86 -1.00
C LEU A 77 7.21 -3.69 -0.82
N ASP A 78 6.50 -3.14 -1.80
CA ASP A 78 5.06 -2.92 -1.75
C ASP A 78 4.31 -4.24 -1.60
N ILE A 79 4.64 -5.26 -2.41
CA ILE A 79 4.08 -6.61 -2.25
C ILE A 79 4.40 -7.21 -0.88
N TYR A 80 5.61 -7.02 -0.35
CA TYR A 80 5.94 -7.46 1.01
C TYR A 80 5.08 -6.74 2.06
N GLN A 81 4.86 -5.43 1.93
CA GLN A 81 4.03 -4.69 2.88
C GLN A 81 2.58 -5.17 2.87
N VAL A 82 2.01 -5.40 1.68
CA VAL A 82 0.65 -5.92 1.52
C VAL A 82 0.52 -7.32 2.10
N VAL A 83 1.45 -8.23 1.79
CA VAL A 83 1.31 -9.64 2.18
C VAL A 83 1.64 -9.86 3.66
N GLU A 84 2.77 -9.32 4.14
CA GLU A 84 3.32 -9.67 5.46
C GLU A 84 2.99 -8.67 6.56
N ARG A 85 2.83 -7.39 6.22
CA ARG A 85 2.80 -6.31 7.23
C ARG A 85 1.42 -5.70 7.47
N CYS A 86 0.61 -5.55 6.43
CA CYS A 86 -0.70 -4.93 6.59
C CYS A 86 -1.69 -5.93 7.19
N GLY A 87 -2.54 -5.44 8.09
CA GLY A 87 -3.71 -6.16 8.58
C GLY A 87 -4.99 -5.81 7.83
N CYS A 88 -5.00 -4.68 7.13
CA CYS A 88 -6.08 -4.28 6.21
C CYS A 88 -5.47 -3.48 5.04
N PHE A 89 -6.13 -3.55 3.89
CA PHE A 89 -5.73 -2.88 2.67
C PHE A 89 -6.83 -1.90 2.25
N VAL A 90 -6.47 -0.63 2.08
CA VAL A 90 -7.36 0.43 1.60
C VAL A 90 -6.89 0.86 0.23
N VAL A 91 -7.80 0.95 -0.73
CA VAL A 91 -7.48 1.38 -2.08
C VAL A 91 -8.40 2.48 -2.58
N ASN A 92 -7.81 3.57 -3.06
CA ASN A 92 -8.50 4.66 -3.73
C ASN A 92 -8.66 4.33 -5.21
N MET A 93 -9.90 4.14 -5.64
CA MET A 93 -10.27 3.83 -7.02
C MET A 93 -10.91 5.02 -7.74
N ASN A 94 -10.80 6.23 -7.18
CA ASN A 94 -11.21 7.43 -7.88
C ASN A 94 -10.34 7.67 -9.12
N GLY A 95 -11.00 8.06 -10.20
CA GLY A 95 -10.37 8.29 -11.50
C GLY A 95 -11.19 7.66 -12.61
N ARG A 96 -10.83 7.98 -13.86
CA ARG A 96 -11.53 7.44 -15.04
C ARG A 96 -11.29 5.93 -15.21
N VAL A 97 -10.10 5.46 -14.83
CA VAL A 97 -9.66 4.06 -14.89
C VAL A 97 -8.84 3.80 -13.61
N PRO A 98 -8.98 2.63 -12.98
CA PRO A 98 -8.14 2.23 -11.87
C PRO A 98 -6.65 2.33 -12.22
N ASP A 99 -5.85 2.76 -11.24
CA ASP A 99 -4.39 2.70 -11.33
C ASP A 99 -3.92 1.25 -11.42
N GLU A 100 -3.06 0.94 -12.40
CA GLU A 100 -2.59 -0.43 -12.65
C GLU A 100 -1.82 -0.99 -11.45
N GLY A 101 -0.99 -0.16 -10.81
CA GLY A 101 -0.26 -0.55 -9.60
C GLY A 101 -1.22 -0.90 -8.46
N ALA A 102 -2.22 -0.08 -8.24
CA ALA A 102 -3.24 -0.28 -7.23
C ALA A 102 -4.08 -1.54 -7.49
N VAL A 103 -4.39 -1.86 -8.74
CA VAL A 103 -5.08 -3.12 -9.10
C VAL A 103 -4.19 -4.33 -8.81
N VAL A 104 -2.90 -4.28 -9.13
CA VAL A 104 -1.95 -5.37 -8.83
C VAL A 104 -1.83 -5.62 -7.33
N GLU A 105 -1.72 -4.55 -6.54
CA GLU A 105 -1.65 -4.63 -5.08
C GLU A 105 -2.97 -5.12 -4.48
N THR A 106 -4.11 -4.66 -5.01
CA THR A 106 -5.44 -5.15 -4.62
C THR A 106 -5.58 -6.65 -4.88
N ALA A 107 -5.12 -7.12 -6.04
CA ALA A 107 -5.13 -8.55 -6.37
C ALA A 107 -4.24 -9.36 -5.41
N ALA A 108 -3.09 -8.82 -5.01
CA ALA A 108 -2.23 -9.45 -4.01
C ALA A 108 -2.89 -9.51 -2.61
N ALA A 109 -3.54 -8.43 -2.18
CA ALA A 109 -4.29 -8.37 -0.93
C ALA A 109 -5.43 -9.41 -0.92
N LEU A 110 -6.24 -9.44 -1.98
CA LEU A 110 -7.34 -10.39 -2.14
C LEU A 110 -6.85 -11.84 -2.22
N GLY A 111 -5.82 -12.10 -3.01
CA GLY A 111 -5.22 -13.44 -3.15
C GLY A 111 -4.59 -13.96 -1.86
N THR A 112 -4.32 -13.07 -0.90
CA THR A 112 -3.82 -13.43 0.43
C THR A 112 -4.88 -13.30 1.53
N GLY A 113 -6.15 -13.13 1.18
CA GLY A 113 -7.26 -13.06 2.14
C GLY A 113 -7.23 -11.82 3.04
N LYS A 114 -6.49 -10.77 2.67
CA LYS A 114 -6.47 -9.51 3.43
C LYS A 114 -7.83 -8.82 3.32
N PRO A 115 -8.37 -8.28 4.41
CA PRO A 115 -9.54 -7.43 4.34
C PRO A 115 -9.26 -6.20 3.46
N VAL A 116 -10.11 -5.97 2.46
CA VAL A 116 -9.99 -4.86 1.51
C VAL A 116 -11.16 -3.89 1.68
N VAL A 117 -10.83 -2.60 1.80
CA VAL A 117 -11.77 -1.48 1.73
C VAL A 117 -11.43 -0.64 0.52
N MET A 118 -12.38 -0.47 -0.38
CA MET A 118 -12.26 0.36 -1.57
C MET A 118 -12.93 1.70 -1.32
N TYR A 119 -12.22 2.79 -1.59
CA TYR A 119 -12.78 4.13 -1.65
C TYR A 119 -13.04 4.52 -3.11
N ALA A 120 -14.30 4.81 -3.42
CA ALA A 120 -14.74 5.29 -4.73
C ALA A 120 -15.91 6.26 -4.55
N SER A 121 -15.66 7.56 -4.71
CA SER A 121 -16.71 8.59 -4.67
C SER A 121 -17.61 8.57 -5.91
N ASP A 122 -17.12 7.99 -7.01
CA ASP A 122 -17.89 7.69 -8.21
C ASP A 122 -17.70 6.20 -8.59
N PRO A 123 -18.76 5.38 -8.58
CA PRO A 123 -18.65 3.94 -8.82
C PRO A 123 -18.37 3.56 -10.28
N GLU A 124 -18.47 4.47 -11.25
CA GLU A 124 -18.31 4.11 -12.67
C GLU A 124 -16.89 3.70 -13.07
N GLY A 125 -15.87 4.18 -12.36
CA GLY A 125 -14.47 3.96 -12.73
C GLY A 125 -14.03 2.50 -12.55
N TRP A 126 -14.23 1.95 -11.35
CA TRP A 126 -13.75 0.61 -10.99
C TRP A 126 -14.63 -0.53 -11.52
N THR A 127 -15.91 -0.27 -11.79
CA THR A 127 -16.89 -1.26 -12.28
C THR A 127 -16.67 -1.67 -13.73
N ARG A 128 -15.62 -1.16 -14.39
CA ARG A 128 -15.19 -1.56 -15.73
C ARG A 128 -13.92 -2.42 -15.71
N ASP A 129 -13.28 -2.59 -14.55
CA ASP A 129 -12.10 -3.44 -14.41
C ASP A 129 -12.51 -4.89 -14.12
N PRO A 130 -12.12 -5.87 -14.95
CA PRO A 130 -12.58 -7.25 -14.82
C PRO A 130 -12.13 -7.93 -13.53
N VAL A 131 -10.95 -7.56 -12.99
CA VAL A 131 -10.45 -8.11 -11.72
C VAL A 131 -11.33 -7.59 -10.58
N LEU A 132 -11.60 -6.29 -10.55
CA LEU A 132 -12.40 -5.67 -9.50
C LEU A 132 -13.87 -6.09 -9.55
N ILE A 133 -14.47 -6.21 -10.74
CA ILE A 133 -15.84 -6.75 -10.89
C ILE A 133 -15.90 -8.19 -10.39
N GLY A 134 -14.97 -9.04 -10.81
CA GLY A 134 -14.93 -10.45 -10.41
C GLY A 134 -14.74 -10.63 -8.89
N ALA A 135 -14.04 -9.68 -8.26
CA ALA A 135 -13.82 -9.65 -6.82
C ALA A 135 -14.84 -8.81 -6.03
N SER A 136 -15.88 -8.26 -6.65
CA SER A 136 -16.82 -7.31 -6.01
C SER A 136 -17.49 -7.80 -4.73
N SER A 137 -17.52 -9.12 -4.48
CA SER A 137 -18.05 -9.72 -3.26
C SER A 137 -17.05 -9.86 -2.10
N THR A 138 -15.78 -9.54 -2.31
CA THR A 138 -14.68 -9.78 -1.36
C THR A 138 -14.16 -8.51 -0.70
N PHE A 139 -14.70 -7.34 -1.06
CA PHE A 139 -14.32 -6.05 -0.49
C PHE A 139 -15.52 -5.19 -0.15
N THR A 140 -15.32 -4.21 0.74
CA THR A 140 -16.33 -3.19 1.06
C THR A 140 -16.03 -1.92 0.28
N VAL A 141 -17.05 -1.32 -0.35
CA VAL A 141 -16.91 -0.02 -1.02
C VAL A 141 -17.46 1.08 -0.13
N VAL A 142 -16.72 2.18 -0.01
CA VAL A 142 -17.16 3.43 0.62
C VAL A 142 -16.99 4.59 -0.36
N ASP A 143 -17.88 5.57 -0.25
CA ASP A 143 -17.99 6.74 -1.13
C ASP A 143 -17.42 8.02 -0.52
N ALA A 144 -17.01 7.97 0.75
CA ALA A 144 -16.49 9.11 1.50
C ALA A 144 -15.32 8.72 2.39
N VAL A 145 -14.28 9.56 2.41
CA VAL A 145 -13.06 9.34 3.20
C VAL A 145 -13.37 9.14 4.69
N GLY A 146 -14.31 9.92 5.25
CA GLY A 146 -14.71 9.81 6.65
C GLY A 146 -15.35 8.46 7.03
N ARG A 147 -15.80 7.65 6.07
CA ARG A 147 -16.36 6.31 6.30
C ARG A 147 -15.29 5.20 6.27
N ILE A 148 -14.08 5.51 5.80
CA ILE A 148 -12.99 4.53 5.67
C ILE A 148 -12.62 3.92 7.03
N PRO A 149 -12.41 4.68 8.13
CA PRO A 149 -11.98 4.10 9.40
C PRO A 149 -12.97 3.07 9.96
N GLU A 150 -14.27 3.39 9.95
CA GLU A 150 -15.31 2.46 10.40
C GLU A 150 -15.39 1.20 9.49
N ALA A 151 -15.21 1.37 8.18
CA ALA A 151 -15.15 0.24 7.26
C ALA A 151 -13.94 -0.66 7.51
N VAL A 152 -12.77 -0.08 7.81
CA VAL A 152 -11.56 -0.83 8.19
C VAL A 152 -11.76 -1.56 9.52
N GLU A 153 -12.36 -0.92 10.53
CA GLU A 153 -12.67 -1.58 11.80
C GLU A 153 -13.59 -2.77 11.61
N ARG A 154 -14.66 -2.61 10.82
CA ARG A 154 -15.58 -3.71 10.49
C ARG A 154 -14.90 -4.82 9.70
N ALA A 155 -14.07 -4.47 8.71
CA ALA A 155 -13.34 -5.43 7.90
C ALA A 155 -12.27 -6.19 8.71
N ALA A 156 -11.66 -5.54 9.71
CA ALA A 156 -10.69 -6.16 10.61
C ALA A 156 -11.34 -6.99 11.74
N ALA A 157 -12.51 -6.57 12.23
CA ALA A 157 -13.27 -7.29 13.26
C ALA A 157 -14.05 -8.48 12.69
N GLY A 158 -14.51 -8.37 11.44
CA GLY A 158 -15.02 -9.48 10.66
C GLY A 158 -13.86 -10.37 10.22
N ALA A 159 -13.56 -11.43 10.98
CA ALA A 159 -12.78 -12.55 10.47
C ALA A 159 -13.29 -12.94 9.06
N PRO A 160 -12.38 -13.25 8.13
CA PRO A 160 -12.40 -12.84 6.73
C PRO A 160 -13.75 -13.09 6.07
N GLY A 161 -14.22 -12.11 5.31
CA GLY A 161 -15.25 -12.36 4.30
C GLY A 161 -14.78 -13.48 3.37
N ARG A 162 -15.25 -14.70 3.65
CA ARG A 162 -15.31 -15.85 2.73
C ARG A 162 -14.03 -16.10 1.92
N GLY A 163 -12.99 -16.51 2.61
CA GLY A 163 -11.78 -17.11 2.04
C GLY A 163 -10.96 -17.67 3.19
N ALA A 164 -10.28 -18.79 2.97
CA ALA A 164 -9.47 -19.46 3.97
C ALA A 164 -8.51 -18.50 4.70
N ALA A 165 -7.97 -18.93 5.84
CA ALA A 165 -6.85 -18.25 6.50
C ALA A 165 -5.83 -17.78 5.45
N PRO A 166 -5.23 -16.59 5.61
CA PRO A 166 -4.27 -16.07 4.64
C PRO A 166 -3.29 -17.19 4.29
N PRO A 167 -3.11 -17.52 3.00
CA PRO A 167 -2.24 -18.61 2.60
C PRO A 167 -0.90 -18.40 3.27
N SER A 168 -0.35 -19.48 3.82
CA SER A 168 1.02 -19.44 4.33
C SER A 168 1.90 -18.84 3.24
N THR A 169 2.94 -18.09 3.61
CA THR A 169 3.96 -17.62 2.64
C THR A 169 4.47 -18.74 1.73
N ASP A 170 4.34 -20.00 2.16
CA ASP A 170 4.70 -21.18 1.38
C ASP A 170 3.73 -21.55 0.26
N GLU A 171 2.46 -21.14 0.37
CA GLU A 171 1.39 -21.39 -0.60
C GLU A 171 1.26 -20.26 -1.64
N LEU A 172 2.03 -19.18 -1.48
CA LEU A 172 2.03 -18.06 -2.44
C LEU A 172 2.58 -18.49 -3.80
N PRO A 173 2.03 -17.94 -4.92
CA PRO A 173 2.57 -18.17 -6.24
C PRO A 173 4.07 -17.83 -6.31
N PRO A 174 4.90 -18.56 -7.08
CA PRO A 174 6.36 -18.41 -7.06
C PRO A 174 6.86 -16.97 -7.28
N ARG A 175 6.19 -16.20 -8.16
CA ARG A 175 6.53 -14.79 -8.42
C ARG A 175 6.23 -13.89 -7.23
N VAL A 176 5.09 -14.09 -6.56
CA VAL A 176 4.71 -13.34 -5.35
C VAL A 176 5.67 -13.70 -4.22
N LYS A 177 5.98 -14.99 -4.02
CA LYS A 177 6.95 -15.45 -3.01
C LYS A 177 8.33 -14.83 -3.22
N ALA A 178 8.80 -14.73 -4.46
CA ALA A 178 10.05 -14.07 -4.80
C ALA A 178 10.02 -12.57 -4.50
N ALA A 179 8.91 -11.88 -4.81
CA ALA A 179 8.72 -10.46 -4.49
C ALA A 179 8.71 -10.23 -2.97
N VAL A 180 7.96 -11.02 -2.20
CA VAL A 180 7.89 -10.95 -0.73
C VAL A 180 9.29 -11.14 -0.10
N ARG A 181 10.07 -12.12 -0.59
CA ARG A 181 11.44 -12.35 -0.09
C ARG A 181 12.36 -11.16 -0.35
N LEU A 182 12.33 -10.61 -1.56
CA LEU A 182 13.14 -9.43 -1.93
C LEU A 182 12.69 -8.20 -1.13
N GLY A 183 11.39 -7.93 -1.05
CA GLY A 183 10.83 -6.82 -0.28
C GLY A 183 11.16 -6.91 1.20
N GLY A 184 11.09 -8.10 1.79
CA GLY A 184 11.52 -8.34 3.17
C GLY A 184 13.01 -8.09 3.39
N ALA A 185 13.87 -8.39 2.41
CA ALA A 185 15.29 -8.06 2.47
C ALA A 185 15.52 -6.53 2.40
N VAL A 186 14.83 -5.82 1.49
CA VAL A 186 14.84 -4.35 1.39
C VAL A 186 14.32 -3.70 2.68
N TRP A 187 13.26 -4.25 3.27
CA TRP A 187 12.69 -3.75 4.52
C TRP A 187 13.64 -3.92 5.70
N ARG A 188 14.31 -5.08 5.82
CA ARG A 188 15.31 -5.30 6.87
C ARG A 188 16.54 -4.42 6.69
N SER A 189 16.98 -4.16 5.47
CA SER A 189 18.13 -3.27 5.23
C SER A 189 17.82 -1.80 5.55
N ARG A 190 16.55 -1.37 5.47
CA ARG A 190 16.11 -0.03 5.94
C ARG A 190 16.43 0.21 7.42
N TRP A 191 16.43 -0.83 8.27
CA TRP A 191 16.80 -0.70 9.69
C TRP A 191 18.28 -0.35 9.89
N LEU A 192 19.18 -0.80 9.01
CA LEU A 192 20.61 -0.46 9.08
C LEU A 192 20.85 1.04 8.89
N TYR A 193 20.04 1.71 8.06
CA TYR A 193 20.14 3.16 7.83
C TYR A 193 19.42 4.01 8.87
N ARG A 194 18.43 3.46 9.60
CA ARG A 194 17.74 4.19 10.67
C ARG A 194 18.63 4.43 11.89
N PHE A 195 19.63 3.58 12.11
CA PHE A 195 20.70 3.78 13.10
C PHE A 195 21.78 4.78 12.63
N ALA A 196 21.92 5.00 11.31
CA ALA A 196 22.85 5.98 10.75
C ALA A 196 22.26 7.40 10.68
N LYS A 197 20.98 7.58 11.01
CA LYS A 197 20.37 8.90 11.16
C LYS A 197 20.80 9.44 12.53
N PRO A 198 21.57 10.55 12.63
CA PRO A 198 21.80 11.17 13.92
C PRO A 198 20.44 11.48 14.55
N ARG A 199 20.27 11.09 15.82
CA ARG A 199 19.21 11.66 16.65
C ARG A 199 19.48 13.16 16.63
N ASN A 200 18.65 13.94 15.93
CA ASN A 200 18.54 15.35 16.23
C ASN A 200 17.87 15.45 17.59
N GLU A 201 18.66 15.25 18.63
CA GLU A 201 18.46 15.79 19.97
C GLU A 201 18.89 17.26 19.91
N LEU A 202 18.06 18.10 19.31
CA LEU A 202 18.00 19.55 19.54
C LEU A 202 16.51 19.90 19.39
N ALA A 203 15.72 19.92 20.48
CA ALA A 203 15.66 20.99 21.49
C ALA A 203 14.98 22.26 20.94
N SER A 204 13.96 22.68 21.70
CA SER A 204 13.08 23.88 21.64
C SER A 204 11.96 23.86 20.60
#